data_AF-A0A2K0T445-F1
#
_entry.id   AF-A0A2K0T445-F1
#
_cell.length_a   1.000
_cell.length_b   1.000
_cell.length_c   1.000
_cell.angle_alpha   90.00
_cell.angle_beta   90.00
_cell.angle_gamma   90.00
#
_symmetry.space_group_name_H-M   'P 1'
#
loop_
_entity.id
_entity.type
_entity.pdbx_description
1 polymer ?
#
loop_
_entity_poly.entity_id
_entity_poly.type
_entity_poly.pdbx_seq_one_letter_code
_entity_poly.pdbx_strand_id
1 'polypeptide(L)'
;MSANPYENEPGFEDANTPRDKEAQKHYVQKIRHETLRISIIQRLESYLGLQANGSSAPSDTLDSSSFDYEDIDESNVPFEPFKDLCKRKFLWYYDSYMAAVAQGKSEVKDMQLFVRMPFESPNTNSMDGRFNYTELERRLKAIKAALDAETLRWAEEGRTSKAGESTVAVNLQHQFDQVSAYLKRGDMPHSVVLENGNPFVWLITYFGRPMTNLDGGLFRIKMSFSTRFPNEQPRVKFETKIFHHHIAADGTACYSPNPMKMEDVKSHIEAIFETLEEDEPAYDPRKIVNPEATKMFWGNKPDDKKQYNRRLRRSVQQSMEEFPE
;
A
#
# COMPACT_ATOMS: atom_id res chain seq x y z
N MET A 1 -6.77 22.67 12.36
CA MET A 1 -6.74 21.65 13.43
C MET A 1 -5.29 21.42 13.81
N SER A 2 -5.00 21.37 15.10
CA SER A 2 -3.67 21.05 15.63
C SER A 2 -3.29 19.61 15.28
N ALA A 3 -1.98 19.35 15.17
CA ALA A 3 -1.42 18.01 15.05
C ALA A 3 -1.59 17.19 16.35
N ASN A 4 -1.79 17.86 17.48
CA ASN A 4 -2.13 17.25 18.74
C ASN A 4 -3.66 17.12 18.86
N PRO A 5 -4.23 15.90 18.87
CA PRO A 5 -5.67 15.71 18.96
C PRO A 5 -6.29 16.32 20.23
N TYR A 6 -5.54 16.43 21.32
CA TYR A 6 -6.04 17.00 22.57
C TYR A 6 -6.37 18.49 22.45
N GLU A 7 -5.58 19.24 21.68
CA GLU A 7 -5.79 20.66 21.43
C GLU A 7 -6.95 20.93 20.46
N ASN A 8 -7.48 19.88 19.83
CA ASN A 8 -8.68 19.98 18.99
C ASN A 8 -9.98 19.82 19.79
N GLU A 9 -9.89 19.50 21.09
CA GLU A 9 -11.05 19.39 21.95
C GLU A 9 -11.50 20.78 22.43
N PRO A 10 -12.82 21.07 22.43
CA PRO A 10 -13.32 22.39 22.80
C PRO A 10 -12.86 22.82 24.20
N GLY A 11 -12.20 23.98 24.29
CA GLY A 11 -11.70 24.54 25.55
C GLY A 11 -10.34 24.03 26.01
N PHE A 12 -9.64 23.25 25.17
CA PHE A 12 -8.28 22.74 25.45
C PHE A 12 -7.24 23.23 24.43
N GLU A 13 -7.56 24.26 23.64
CA GLU A 13 -6.72 24.79 22.56
C GLU A 13 -5.37 25.32 23.06
N ASP A 14 -5.35 25.96 24.24
CA ASP A 14 -4.16 26.54 24.88
C ASP A 14 -3.64 25.72 26.08
N ALA A 15 -4.10 24.48 26.24
CA ALA A 15 -3.76 23.64 27.39
C ALA A 15 -2.26 23.32 27.41
N ASN A 16 -1.52 23.76 28.44
CA ASN A 16 -0.05 23.65 28.48
C ASN A 16 0.54 23.50 29.90
N THR A 17 -0.30 23.32 30.92
CA THR A 17 0.19 23.02 32.27
C THR A 17 0.87 21.65 32.32
N PRO A 18 1.70 21.34 33.34
CA PRO A 18 2.29 20.01 33.47
C PRO A 18 1.26 18.87 33.46
N ARG A 19 0.08 19.11 34.06
CA ARG A 19 -1.04 18.17 34.05
C ARG A 19 -1.64 18.01 32.65
N ASP A 20 -1.77 19.10 31.91
CA ASP A 20 -2.27 19.06 30.53
C ASP A 20 -1.32 18.26 29.64
N LYS A 21 0.00 18.42 29.80
CA LYS A 21 0.99 17.64 29.03
C LYS A 21 0.89 16.14 29.28
N GLU A 22 0.61 15.74 30.52
CA GLU A 22 0.36 14.34 30.85
C GLU A 22 -0.95 13.83 30.24
N ALA A 23 -2.03 14.62 30.31
CA ALA A 23 -3.30 14.30 29.69
C ALA A 23 -3.19 14.20 28.15
N GLN A 24 -2.50 15.15 27.52
CA GLN A 24 -2.19 15.14 26.08
C GLN A 24 -1.46 13.85 25.69
N LYS A 25 -0.43 13.46 26.44
CA LYS A 25 0.31 12.22 26.18
C LYS A 25 -0.63 11.00 26.21
N HIS A 26 -1.45 10.87 27.25
CA HIS A 26 -2.40 9.76 27.35
C HIS A 26 -3.45 9.79 26.25
N TYR A 27 -3.95 10.97 25.88
CA TYR A 27 -4.94 11.11 24.83
C TYR A 27 -4.36 10.76 23.45
N VAL A 28 -3.17 11.25 23.12
CA VAL A 28 -2.46 10.91 21.88
C VAL A 28 -2.25 9.40 21.76
N GLN A 29 -1.84 8.74 22.85
CA GLN A 29 -1.68 7.29 22.90
C GLN A 29 -3.00 6.57 22.59
N LYS A 30 -4.09 7.00 23.24
CA LYS A 30 -5.43 6.45 23.06
C LYS A 30 -5.92 6.62 21.62
N ILE A 31 -5.82 7.83 21.06
CA ILE A 31 -6.22 8.13 19.68
C ILE A 31 -5.42 7.30 18.69
N ARG A 32 -4.09 7.22 18.83
CA ARG A 32 -3.25 6.38 17.96
C ARG A 32 -3.71 4.93 17.95
N HIS A 33 -3.98 4.35 19.12
CA HIS A 33 -4.49 2.97 19.22
C HIS A 33 -5.84 2.80 18.51
N GLU A 34 -6.80 3.67 18.82
CA GLU A 34 -8.16 3.56 18.30
C GLU A 34 -8.26 3.86 16.80
N THR A 35 -7.45 4.79 16.28
CA THR A 35 -7.33 5.03 14.84
C THR A 35 -6.84 3.79 14.10
N LEU A 36 -5.81 3.10 14.61
CA LEU A 36 -5.35 1.84 14.01
C LEU A 36 -6.46 0.77 14.07
N ARG A 37 -7.09 0.61 15.23
CA ARG A 37 -8.12 -0.41 15.45
C ARG A 37 -9.36 -0.22 14.58
N ILE A 38 -9.92 0.98 14.56
CA ILE A 38 -11.22 1.27 13.94
C ILE A 38 -11.03 1.67 12.48
N SER A 39 -10.28 2.75 12.23
CA SER A 39 -10.22 3.38 10.92
C SER A 39 -9.45 2.55 9.88
N ILE A 40 -8.49 1.74 10.34
CA ILE A 40 -7.65 0.91 9.48
C ILE A 40 -8.08 -0.56 9.55
N ILE A 41 -7.92 -1.19 10.73
CA ILE A 41 -8.04 -2.64 10.87
C ILE A 41 -9.48 -3.10 10.67
N GLN A 42 -10.44 -2.62 11.46
CA GLN A 42 -11.84 -3.04 11.33
C GLN A 42 -12.42 -2.78 9.94
N ARG A 43 -12.06 -1.64 9.34
CA ARG A 43 -12.50 -1.29 7.99
C ARG A 43 -11.99 -2.28 6.95
N LEU A 44 -10.70 -2.64 6.98
CA LEU A 44 -10.12 -3.58 6.04
C LEU A 44 -10.54 -5.02 6.29
N GLU A 45 -10.71 -5.41 7.54
CA GLU A 45 -11.29 -6.71 7.90
C GLU A 45 -12.69 -6.88 7.31
N SER A 46 -13.54 -5.85 7.41
CA SER A 46 -14.85 -5.83 6.77
C SER A 46 -14.75 -6.00 5.25
N TYR A 47 -13.86 -5.26 4.59
CA TYR A 47 -13.65 -5.37 3.14
C TYR A 47 -13.11 -6.73 2.67
N LEU A 48 -12.42 -7.46 3.54
CA LEU A 48 -11.79 -8.75 3.27
C LEU A 48 -12.54 -9.94 3.87
N GLY A 49 -13.65 -9.72 4.58
CA GLY A 49 -14.39 -10.79 5.26
C GLY A 49 -13.61 -11.47 6.40
N LEU A 50 -12.64 -10.78 6.99
CA LEU A 50 -11.81 -11.32 8.08
C LEU A 50 -12.50 -11.09 9.43
N GLN A 51 -12.56 -12.11 10.29
CA GLN A 51 -13.02 -11.91 11.66
C GLN A 51 -11.87 -11.54 12.59
N ALA A 52 -12.16 -10.74 13.62
CA ALA A 52 -11.19 -10.29 14.61
C ALA A 52 -10.54 -11.44 15.42
N ASN A 53 -11.13 -12.63 15.45
CA ASN A 53 -10.55 -13.84 16.08
C ASN A 53 -9.52 -14.55 15.20
N GLY A 54 -9.29 -14.08 13.96
CA GLY A 54 -8.37 -14.72 13.01
C GLY A 54 -8.98 -15.87 12.20
N SER A 55 -10.26 -16.19 12.42
CA SER A 55 -11.01 -17.09 11.54
C SER A 55 -11.51 -16.31 10.33
N SER A 56 -11.36 -16.87 9.13
CA SER A 56 -12.24 -16.47 8.03
C SER A 56 -13.66 -16.85 8.46
N ALA A 57 -14.62 -15.92 8.38
CA ALA A 57 -16.01 -16.34 8.44
C ALA A 57 -16.20 -17.39 7.33
N PRO A 58 -16.99 -18.46 7.54
CA PRO A 58 -17.56 -19.12 6.38
C PRO A 58 -18.26 -17.99 5.62
N SER A 59 -17.92 -17.83 4.33
CA SER A 59 -18.68 -16.98 3.44
C SER A 59 -20.14 -17.22 3.78
N ASP A 60 -20.89 -16.19 4.18
CA ASP A 60 -22.33 -16.29 4.04
C ASP A 60 -22.53 -16.71 2.59
N THR A 61 -23.10 -17.90 2.45
CA THR A 61 -23.28 -18.61 1.21
C THR A 61 -24.17 -17.77 0.32
N LEU A 62 -23.55 -16.91 -0.48
CA LEU A 62 -23.83 -16.94 -1.90
C LEU A 62 -23.03 -18.13 -2.44
N ASP A 63 -23.78 -19.19 -2.67
CA ASP A 63 -23.41 -20.56 -3.03
C ASP A 63 -22.16 -20.67 -3.94
N SER A 64 -20.98 -20.86 -3.35
CA SER A 64 -19.71 -21.00 -4.09
C SER A 64 -19.53 -22.38 -4.76
N SER A 65 -20.61 -23.16 -4.86
CA SER A 65 -20.61 -24.49 -5.51
C SER A 65 -21.39 -24.56 -6.83
N SER A 66 -21.90 -23.44 -7.37
CA SER A 66 -22.56 -23.45 -8.70
C SER A 66 -22.36 -22.19 -9.55
N PHE A 67 -21.34 -21.36 -9.29
CA PHE A 67 -21.04 -20.25 -10.18
C PHE A 67 -20.37 -20.80 -11.44
N ASP A 68 -21.19 -21.17 -12.43
CA ASP A 68 -20.82 -20.99 -13.83
C ASP A 68 -20.34 -19.53 -13.96
N TYR A 69 -19.05 -19.37 -14.24
CA TYR A 69 -18.41 -18.06 -14.44
C TYR A 69 -18.96 -17.31 -15.66
N GLU A 70 -19.95 -17.86 -16.36
CA GLU A 70 -20.57 -17.27 -17.55
C GLU A 70 -21.67 -16.24 -17.23
N ASP A 71 -22.14 -16.10 -15.97
CA ASP A 71 -23.36 -15.30 -15.70
C ASP A 71 -23.33 -14.46 -14.39
N ILE A 72 -22.17 -13.93 -13.99
CA ILE A 72 -22.15 -12.85 -12.98
C ILE A 72 -22.57 -11.55 -13.70
N ASP A 73 -23.83 -11.16 -13.53
CA ASP A 73 -24.32 -9.85 -13.93
C ASP A 73 -23.56 -8.76 -13.15
N GLU A 74 -22.53 -8.20 -13.79
CA GLU A 74 -21.66 -7.13 -13.25
C GLU A 74 -22.46 -5.92 -12.76
N SER A 75 -23.72 -5.75 -13.20
CA SER A 75 -24.59 -4.67 -12.77
C SER A 75 -25.08 -4.78 -11.30
N ASN A 76 -24.93 -5.95 -10.67
CA ASN A 76 -25.40 -6.20 -9.30
C ASN A 76 -24.31 -6.11 -8.21
N VAL A 77 -23.06 -5.81 -8.55
CA VAL A 77 -22.01 -5.55 -7.54
C VAL A 77 -22.05 -4.06 -7.15
N PRO A 78 -22.32 -3.71 -5.87
CA PRO A 78 -22.32 -2.32 -5.45
C PRO A 78 -20.97 -1.65 -5.73
N PHE A 79 -20.99 -0.53 -6.47
CA PHE A 79 -19.79 0.27 -6.70
C PHE A 79 -19.30 0.86 -5.38
N GLU A 80 -18.20 0.32 -4.85
CA GLU A 80 -17.54 0.83 -3.65
C GLU A 80 -16.23 1.56 -4.04
N PRO A 81 -16.28 2.84 -4.43
CA PRO A 81 -15.13 3.56 -5.02
C PRO A 81 -13.89 3.60 -4.12
N PHE A 82 -14.08 3.44 -2.81
CA PHE A 82 -13.02 3.55 -1.82
C PHE A 82 -12.45 2.20 -1.37
N LYS A 83 -13.09 1.06 -1.71
CA LYS A 83 -12.64 -0.25 -1.22
C LYS A 83 -11.24 -0.57 -1.73
N ASP A 84 -11.04 -0.53 -3.05
CA ASP A 84 -9.73 -0.78 -3.65
C ASP A 84 -8.69 0.29 -3.23
N LEU A 85 -9.11 1.56 -3.18
CA LEU A 85 -8.24 2.64 -2.72
C LEU A 85 -7.71 2.39 -1.29
N CYS A 86 -8.58 1.97 -0.36
CA CYS A 86 -8.19 1.62 1.01
C CYS A 86 -7.22 0.44 1.04
N LYS A 87 -7.47 -0.61 0.24
CA LYS A 87 -6.55 -1.78 0.14
C LYS A 87 -5.17 -1.36 -0.36
N ARG A 88 -5.08 -0.55 -1.41
CA ARG A 88 -3.79 -0.05 -1.93
C ARG A 88 -3.06 0.82 -0.93
N LYS A 89 -3.77 1.77 -0.31
CA LYS A 89 -3.21 2.66 0.71
C LYS A 89 -2.75 1.89 1.95
N PHE A 90 -3.41 0.79 2.29
CA PHE A 90 -2.94 -0.08 3.35
C PHE A 90 -1.56 -0.67 3.03
N LEU A 91 -1.36 -1.20 1.83
CA LEU A 91 -0.07 -1.75 1.40
C LEU A 91 1.02 -0.67 1.43
N TRP A 92 0.71 0.56 1.00
CA TRP A 92 1.63 1.68 1.01
C TRP A 92 2.09 2.08 2.41
N TYR A 93 1.20 2.05 3.40
CA TYR A 93 1.52 2.51 4.75
C TYR A 93 1.74 1.37 5.76
N TYR A 94 1.88 0.13 5.28
CA TYR A 94 2.01 -1.04 6.15
C TYR A 94 3.14 -0.89 7.16
N ASP A 95 4.34 -0.49 6.70
CA ASP A 95 5.50 -0.29 7.57
C ASP A 95 5.27 0.85 8.58
N SER A 96 4.56 1.90 8.19
CA SER A 96 4.16 3.00 9.09
C SER A 96 3.21 2.52 10.20
N TYR A 97 2.25 1.66 9.87
CA TYR A 97 1.36 1.06 10.87
C TYR A 97 2.12 0.14 11.83
N MET A 98 3.02 -0.69 11.30
CA MET A 98 3.87 -1.57 12.11
C MET A 98 4.79 -0.76 13.04
N ALA A 99 5.36 0.35 12.58
CA ALA A 99 6.14 1.27 13.40
C ALA A 99 5.29 1.93 14.50
N ALA A 100 4.08 2.36 14.18
CA ALA A 100 3.15 2.93 15.17
C ALA A 100 2.75 1.91 16.25
N VAL A 101 2.57 0.64 15.87
CA VAL A 101 2.33 -0.46 16.81
C VAL A 101 3.55 -0.72 17.69
N ALA A 102 4.75 -0.80 17.12
CA ALA A 102 5.99 -0.99 17.88
C ALA A 102 6.22 0.15 18.88
N GLN A 103 6.00 1.39 18.45
CA GLN A 103 6.03 2.55 19.34
C GLN A 103 4.98 2.42 20.46
N GLY A 104 3.74 2.06 20.13
CA GLY A 104 2.70 1.80 21.10
C GLY A 104 3.08 0.78 22.17
N LYS A 105 3.62 -0.38 21.75
CA LYS A 105 4.10 -1.43 22.66
C LYS A 105 5.21 -0.97 23.61
N SER A 106 6.05 -0.03 23.17
CA SER A 106 7.12 0.52 24.03
C SER A 106 6.59 1.51 25.09
N GLU A 107 5.41 2.08 24.87
CA GLU A 107 4.87 3.17 25.68
C GLU A 107 3.80 2.73 26.69
N VAL A 108 3.05 1.66 26.39
CA VAL A 108 1.94 1.16 27.23
C VAL A 108 1.95 -0.36 27.34
N LYS A 109 1.30 -0.90 28.38
CA LYS A 109 1.13 -2.35 28.55
C LYS A 109 -0.15 -2.82 27.86
N ASP A 110 -0.13 -4.03 27.31
CA ASP A 110 -1.36 -4.65 26.83
C ASP A 110 -2.36 -4.83 27.97
N MET A 111 -3.64 -4.70 27.63
CA MET A 111 -4.81 -4.69 28.51
C MET A 111 -4.86 -3.54 29.52
N GLN A 112 -3.92 -2.60 29.48
CA GLN A 112 -3.97 -1.37 30.27
C GLN A 112 -5.19 -0.54 29.87
N LEU A 113 -5.99 -0.14 30.86
CA LEU A 113 -7.16 0.72 30.66
C LEU A 113 -6.75 2.10 30.13
N PHE A 114 -7.58 2.64 29.24
CA PHE A 114 -7.45 4.02 28.81
C PHE A 114 -7.65 4.97 30.00
N VAL A 115 -6.80 6.00 30.07
CA VAL A 115 -6.98 7.09 31.02
C VAL A 115 -8.11 7.97 30.50
N ARG A 116 -9.11 8.21 31.34
CA ARG A 116 -10.23 9.09 31.02
C ARG A 116 -9.79 10.55 31.06
N MET A 117 -10.07 11.30 30.00
CA MET A 117 -9.73 12.72 29.91
C MET A 117 -10.72 13.61 30.66
N PRO A 118 -10.33 14.84 31.04
CA PRO A 118 -11.21 15.77 31.76
C PRO A 118 -12.50 16.14 31.01
N PHE A 119 -12.47 16.11 29.67
CA PHE A 119 -13.63 16.39 28.81
C PHE A 119 -14.51 15.14 28.55
N GLU A 120 -14.11 13.97 29.03
CA GLU A 120 -14.89 12.75 28.88
C GLU A 120 -15.85 12.55 30.06
N SER A 121 -17.09 12.19 29.74
CA SER A 121 -18.16 11.98 30.72
C SER A 121 -18.60 10.51 30.74
N PRO A 122 -18.67 9.85 31.92
CA PRO A 122 -18.91 8.40 32.04
C PRO A 122 -20.15 7.84 31.34
N ASN A 123 -21.18 8.67 31.11
CA ASN A 123 -22.48 8.25 30.59
C ASN A 123 -22.84 8.91 29.24
N THR A 124 -21.92 9.67 28.65
CA THR A 124 -22.14 10.36 27.37
C THR A 124 -20.94 10.18 26.46
N ASN A 125 -20.10 11.21 26.33
CA ASN A 125 -18.93 11.23 25.45
C ASN A 125 -17.72 10.63 26.18
N SER A 126 -17.59 9.30 26.16
CA SER A 126 -16.43 8.59 26.71
C SER A 126 -15.79 7.70 25.65
N MET A 127 -14.48 7.57 25.71
CA MET A 127 -13.71 6.61 24.92
C MET A 127 -13.06 5.62 25.88
N ASP A 128 -13.93 4.83 26.53
CA ASP A 128 -13.51 3.76 27.43
C ASP A 128 -12.95 2.58 26.62
N GLY A 129 -11.92 1.92 27.16
CA GLY A 129 -11.27 0.81 26.47
C GLY A 129 -9.94 0.43 27.09
N ARG A 130 -9.18 -0.38 26.35
CA ARG A 130 -7.87 -0.89 26.76
C ARG A 130 -6.92 -0.91 25.57
N PHE A 131 -5.64 -0.69 25.83
CA PHE A 131 -4.60 -0.95 24.84
C PHE A 131 -4.47 -2.45 24.59
N ASN A 132 -4.33 -2.86 23.33
CA ASN A 132 -4.01 -4.23 22.96
C ASN A 132 -3.21 -4.24 21.64
N TYR A 133 -1.99 -3.70 21.70
CA TYR A 133 -1.15 -3.56 20.52
C TYR A 133 -0.67 -4.91 19.98
N THR A 134 -0.55 -5.94 20.82
CA THR A 134 -0.27 -7.30 20.34
C THR A 134 -1.35 -7.82 19.40
N GLU A 135 -2.62 -7.60 19.74
CA GLU A 135 -3.72 -8.00 18.87
C GLU A 135 -3.82 -7.13 17.61
N LEU A 136 -3.55 -5.81 17.71
CA LEU A 136 -3.50 -4.95 16.53
C LEU A 136 -2.40 -5.42 15.55
N GLU A 137 -1.21 -5.78 16.06
CA GLU A 137 -0.11 -6.30 15.24
C GLU A 137 -0.51 -7.57 14.48
N ARG A 138 -1.13 -8.52 15.20
CA ARG A 138 -1.58 -9.79 14.63
C ARG A 138 -2.60 -9.55 13.51
N ARG A 139 -3.56 -8.66 13.73
CA ARG A 139 -4.61 -8.33 12.76
C ARG A 139 -4.06 -7.59 11.54
N LEU A 140 -3.13 -6.65 11.71
CA LEU A 140 -2.44 -5.99 10.59
C LEU A 140 -1.68 -7.00 9.71
N LYS A 141 -0.97 -7.95 10.33
CA LYS A 141 -0.29 -9.05 9.61
C LYS A 141 -1.29 -9.93 8.85
N ALA A 142 -2.42 -10.27 9.46
CA ALA A 142 -3.47 -11.05 8.80
C ALA A 142 -4.06 -10.31 7.57
N ILE A 143 -4.34 -9.01 7.69
CA ILE A 143 -4.80 -8.18 6.56
C ILE A 143 -3.76 -8.17 5.44
N LYS A 144 -2.47 -7.96 5.78
CA LYS A 144 -1.39 -7.96 4.77
C LYS A 144 -1.31 -9.30 4.05
N ALA A 145 -1.34 -10.40 4.79
CA ALA A 145 -1.32 -11.75 4.21
C ALA A 145 -2.53 -12.00 3.29
N ALA A 146 -3.72 -11.54 3.67
CA ALA A 146 -4.93 -11.67 2.86
C ALA A 146 -4.84 -10.86 1.54
N LEU A 147 -4.28 -9.65 1.57
CA LEU A 147 -4.07 -8.83 0.38
C LEU A 147 -2.99 -9.40 -0.55
N ASP A 148 -1.93 -9.97 0.03
CA ASP A 148 -0.90 -10.67 -0.75
C ASP A 148 -1.51 -11.92 -1.42
N ALA A 149 -2.33 -12.69 -0.70
CA ALA A 149 -3.04 -13.85 -1.24
C ALA A 149 -4.08 -13.47 -2.31
N GLU A 150 -4.82 -12.37 -2.12
CA GLU A 150 -5.72 -11.80 -3.13
C GLU A 150 -4.98 -11.50 -4.43
N THR A 151 -3.81 -10.86 -4.34
CA THR A 151 -2.99 -10.52 -5.52
C THR A 151 -2.48 -11.76 -6.24
N LEU A 152 -2.10 -12.81 -5.50
CA LEU A 152 -1.68 -14.09 -6.09
C LEU A 152 -2.85 -14.80 -6.79
N ARG A 153 -4.06 -14.75 -6.21
CA ARG A 153 -5.26 -15.34 -6.81
C ARG A 153 -5.63 -14.73 -8.15
N TRP A 154 -5.39 -13.43 -8.36
CA TRP A 154 -5.64 -12.78 -9.64
C TRP A 154 -4.91 -13.43 -10.81
N ALA A 155 -3.73 -14.02 -10.58
CA ALA A 155 -3.03 -14.76 -11.62
C ALA A 155 -3.81 -16.01 -12.06
N GLU A 156 -4.41 -16.74 -11.12
CA GLU A 156 -5.23 -17.92 -11.42
C GLU A 156 -6.55 -17.52 -12.08
N GLU A 157 -7.26 -16.56 -11.49
CA GLU A 157 -8.51 -16.02 -12.05
C GLU A 157 -8.29 -15.46 -13.46
N GLY A 158 -7.15 -14.82 -13.69
CA GLY A 158 -6.75 -14.30 -15.00
C GLY A 158 -6.53 -15.38 -16.05
N ARG A 159 -6.05 -16.58 -15.68
CA ARG A 159 -5.94 -17.72 -16.61
C ARG A 159 -7.32 -18.19 -17.04
N THR A 160 -8.24 -18.35 -16.09
CA THR A 160 -9.63 -18.72 -16.38
C THR A 160 -10.30 -17.65 -17.25
N SER A 161 -10.10 -16.38 -16.91
CA SER A 161 -10.62 -15.23 -17.68
C SER A 161 -10.09 -15.20 -19.12
N LYS A 162 -8.80 -15.54 -19.31
CA LYS A 162 -8.19 -15.68 -20.64
C LYS A 162 -8.78 -16.87 -21.42
N ALA A 163 -8.95 -18.02 -20.76
CA ALA A 163 -9.48 -19.22 -21.41
C ALA A 163 -10.94 -19.03 -21.87
N GLY A 164 -11.72 -18.26 -21.11
CA GLY A 164 -13.07 -17.84 -21.49
C GLY A 164 -13.15 -16.61 -22.39
N GLU A 165 -12.01 -16.13 -22.93
CA GLU A 165 -11.94 -14.98 -23.85
C GLU A 165 -12.66 -13.71 -23.34
N SER A 166 -12.58 -13.44 -22.02
CA SER A 166 -13.25 -12.28 -21.44
C SER A 166 -12.80 -10.97 -22.08
N THR A 167 -13.69 -9.97 -22.11
CA THR A 167 -13.37 -8.63 -22.62
C THR A 167 -12.15 -8.03 -21.93
N VAL A 168 -12.00 -8.21 -20.61
CA VAL A 168 -10.86 -7.72 -19.84
C VAL A 168 -9.57 -8.41 -20.27
N ALA A 169 -9.58 -9.74 -20.44
CA ALA A 169 -8.41 -10.50 -20.87
C ALA A 169 -7.95 -10.10 -22.28
N VAL A 170 -8.89 -9.95 -23.22
CA VAL A 170 -8.61 -9.52 -24.59
C VAL A 170 -8.05 -8.09 -24.61
N ASN A 171 -8.64 -7.17 -23.84
CA ASN A 171 -8.16 -5.79 -23.73
C ASN A 171 -6.74 -5.73 -23.15
N LEU A 172 -6.46 -6.44 -22.05
CA LEU A 172 -5.11 -6.48 -21.46
C LEU A 172 -4.09 -7.10 -22.43
N GLN A 173 -4.46 -8.14 -23.17
CA GLN A 173 -3.58 -8.72 -24.19
C GLN A 173 -3.25 -7.71 -25.30
N HIS A 174 -4.25 -6.98 -25.80
CA HIS A 174 -4.03 -5.96 -26.81
C HIS A 174 -3.17 -4.79 -26.28
N GLN A 175 -3.42 -4.33 -25.05
CA GLN A 175 -2.58 -3.31 -24.41
C GLN A 175 -1.13 -3.79 -24.23
N PHE A 176 -0.92 -5.07 -23.90
CA PHE A 176 0.42 -5.65 -23.83
C PHE A 176 1.15 -5.56 -25.18
N ASP A 177 0.49 -5.92 -26.28
CA ASP A 177 1.10 -5.87 -27.61
C ASP A 177 1.51 -4.43 -27.98
N GLN A 178 0.64 -3.45 -27.68
CA GLN A 178 0.91 -2.03 -27.89
C GLN A 178 2.09 -1.53 -27.05
N VAL A 179 2.11 -1.84 -25.75
CA VAL A 179 3.20 -1.44 -24.83
C VAL A 179 4.50 -2.13 -25.22
N SER A 180 4.47 -3.41 -25.56
CA SER A 180 5.66 -4.17 -26.00
C SER A 180 6.28 -3.55 -27.26
N ALA A 181 5.46 -3.18 -28.24
CA ALA A 181 5.92 -2.50 -29.43
C ALA A 181 6.45 -1.09 -29.14
N TYR A 182 5.81 -0.35 -28.23
CA TYR A 182 6.25 0.99 -27.81
C TYR A 182 7.62 0.95 -27.12
N LEU A 183 7.81 0.07 -26.13
CA LEU A 183 9.06 -0.02 -25.38
C LEU A 183 10.21 -0.53 -26.25
N LYS A 184 9.98 -1.44 -27.20
CA LYS A 184 11.00 -1.89 -28.17
C LYS A 184 11.47 -0.81 -29.13
N ARG A 185 10.65 0.21 -29.41
CA ARG A 185 11.00 1.35 -30.27
C ARG A 185 11.63 2.50 -29.48
N GLY A 186 11.59 2.43 -28.15
CA GLY A 186 12.16 3.45 -27.28
C GLY A 186 13.68 3.49 -27.36
N ASP A 187 14.24 4.63 -26.99
CA ASP A 187 15.69 4.86 -26.95
C ASP A 187 16.37 4.07 -25.80
N MET A 188 15.57 3.61 -24.83
CA MET A 188 16.00 2.80 -23.69
C MET A 188 15.44 1.37 -23.80
N PRO A 189 16.23 0.33 -23.48
CA PRO A 189 15.90 -1.07 -23.74
C PRO A 189 14.88 -1.67 -22.76
N HIS A 190 13.93 -0.88 -22.23
CA HIS A 190 12.86 -1.38 -21.37
C HIS A 190 12.16 -2.57 -22.02
N SER A 191 11.95 -3.63 -21.24
CA SER A 191 11.28 -4.82 -21.72
C SER A 191 10.02 -5.08 -20.91
N VAL A 192 9.03 -5.68 -21.56
CA VAL A 192 7.80 -6.14 -20.94
C VAL A 192 7.49 -7.53 -21.48
N VAL A 193 7.19 -8.45 -20.57
CA VAL A 193 6.80 -9.83 -20.89
C VAL A 193 5.62 -10.24 -20.01
N LEU A 194 4.83 -11.20 -20.48
CA LEU A 194 3.77 -11.80 -19.68
C LEU A 194 4.31 -13.00 -18.91
N GLU A 195 4.03 -13.08 -17.62
CA GLU A 195 4.40 -14.25 -16.82
C GLU A 195 3.58 -15.45 -17.29
N ASN A 196 4.24 -16.46 -17.87
CA ASN A 196 3.60 -17.66 -18.43
C ASN A 196 2.50 -17.34 -19.48
N GLY A 197 2.64 -16.24 -20.22
CA GLY A 197 1.65 -15.81 -21.20
C GLY A 197 0.32 -15.33 -20.59
N ASN A 198 0.28 -15.05 -19.29
CA ASN A 198 -0.92 -14.56 -18.61
C ASN A 198 -1.06 -13.02 -18.77
N PRO A 199 -2.09 -12.50 -19.45
CA PRO A 199 -2.27 -11.05 -19.64
C PRO A 199 -2.59 -10.31 -18.34
N PHE A 200 -2.86 -11.01 -17.23
CA PHE A 200 -3.08 -10.41 -15.92
C PHE A 200 -1.81 -10.28 -15.07
N VAL A 201 -0.66 -10.77 -15.57
CA VAL A 201 0.61 -10.68 -14.86
C VAL A 201 1.74 -10.26 -15.79
N TRP A 202 2.18 -9.01 -15.63
CA TRP A 202 3.21 -8.42 -16.48
C TRP A 202 4.50 -8.27 -15.69
N LEU A 203 5.61 -8.67 -16.31
CA LEU A 203 6.95 -8.47 -15.79
C LEU A 203 7.63 -7.42 -16.66
N ILE A 204 7.95 -6.30 -16.04
CA ILE A 204 8.62 -5.17 -16.67
C ILE A 204 10.06 -5.15 -16.18
N THR A 205 10.99 -5.01 -17.11
CA THR A 205 12.40 -4.75 -16.78
C THR A 205 12.70 -3.29 -17.06
N TYR A 206 12.89 -2.51 -16.00
CA TYR A 206 13.32 -1.14 -16.07
C TYR A 206 14.84 -1.06 -16.04
N PHE A 207 15.42 -0.42 -17.06
CA PHE A 207 16.85 -0.16 -17.18
C PHE A 207 17.07 1.28 -16.77
N GLY A 208 17.85 1.50 -15.71
CA GLY A 208 18.09 2.85 -15.22
C GLY A 208 18.77 3.71 -16.26
N ARG A 209 18.25 4.94 -16.44
CA ARG A 209 18.75 5.85 -17.49
C ARG A 209 20.19 6.29 -17.22
N PRO A 210 21.01 6.46 -18.27
CA PRO A 210 22.33 7.06 -18.15
C PRO A 210 22.27 8.42 -17.46
N MET A 211 23.30 8.74 -16.68
CA MET A 211 23.42 10.03 -15.97
C MET A 211 22.33 10.29 -14.92
N THR A 212 21.60 9.28 -14.48
CA THR A 212 20.67 9.36 -13.33
C THR A 212 21.23 8.63 -12.11
N ASN A 213 20.56 8.76 -10.96
CA ASN A 213 20.92 7.97 -9.77
C ASN A 213 20.66 6.46 -9.93
N LEU A 214 19.97 6.06 -11.00
CA LEU A 214 19.63 4.68 -11.33
C LEU A 214 20.54 4.10 -12.42
N ASP A 215 21.51 4.86 -12.93
CA ASP A 215 22.39 4.45 -14.03
C ASP A 215 23.04 3.08 -13.78
N GLY A 216 22.95 2.21 -14.79
CA GLY A 216 23.39 0.81 -14.75
C GLY A 216 22.45 -0.15 -13.99
N GLY A 217 21.41 0.36 -13.33
CA GLY A 217 20.45 -0.47 -12.58
C GLY A 217 19.52 -1.28 -13.46
N LEU A 218 19.13 -2.46 -12.99
CA LEU A 218 18.21 -3.36 -13.66
C LEU A 218 17.13 -3.84 -12.69
N PHE A 219 15.92 -3.27 -12.83
CA PHE A 219 14.85 -3.48 -11.86
C PHE A 219 13.71 -4.27 -12.49
N ARG A 220 13.44 -5.46 -11.96
CA ARG A 220 12.28 -6.26 -12.33
C ARG A 220 11.06 -5.84 -11.51
N ILE A 221 10.00 -5.45 -12.21
CA ILE A 221 8.76 -4.93 -11.64
C ILE A 221 7.63 -5.84 -12.09
N LYS A 222 6.90 -6.41 -11.14
CA LYS A 222 5.73 -7.24 -11.38
C LYS A 222 4.46 -6.40 -11.22
N MET A 223 3.64 -6.36 -12.26
CA MET A 223 2.29 -5.81 -12.22
C MET A 223 1.27 -6.94 -12.27
N SER A 224 0.38 -6.98 -11.29
CA SER A 224 -0.72 -7.95 -11.21
C SER A 224 -2.04 -7.23 -11.35
N PHE A 225 -2.87 -7.69 -12.27
CA PHE A 225 -4.17 -7.11 -12.61
C PHE A 225 -5.30 -8.00 -12.10
N SER A 226 -6.32 -7.38 -11.52
CA SER A 226 -7.57 -8.07 -11.18
C SER A 226 -8.35 -8.37 -12.46
N THR A 227 -9.17 -9.42 -12.43
CA THR A 227 -10.23 -9.65 -13.44
C THR A 227 -11.27 -8.53 -13.48
N ARG A 228 -11.29 -7.66 -12.46
CA ARG A 228 -12.12 -6.45 -12.38
C ARG A 228 -11.41 -5.16 -12.82
N PHE A 229 -10.26 -5.23 -13.47
CA PHE A 229 -9.60 -4.04 -14.01
C PHE A 229 -10.48 -3.36 -15.08
N PRO A 230 -10.67 -2.02 -15.05
CA PRO A 230 -9.93 -1.00 -14.27
C PRO A 230 -10.56 -0.60 -12.94
N ASN A 231 -11.70 -1.17 -12.54
CA ASN A 231 -12.35 -0.84 -11.27
C ASN A 231 -11.45 -1.18 -10.06
N GLU A 232 -10.71 -2.29 -10.14
CA GLU A 232 -9.59 -2.58 -9.25
C GLU A 232 -8.26 -2.30 -9.94
N GLN A 233 -7.48 -1.40 -9.33
CA GLN A 233 -6.22 -0.94 -9.91
C GLN A 233 -5.10 -1.96 -9.68
N PRO A 234 -4.11 -2.05 -10.59
CA PRO A 234 -3.06 -3.07 -10.50
C PRO A 234 -2.23 -2.96 -9.22
N ARG A 235 -1.78 -4.11 -8.71
CA ARG A 235 -0.76 -4.18 -7.67
C ARG A 235 0.62 -4.25 -8.32
N VAL A 236 1.51 -3.37 -7.88
CA VAL A 236 2.83 -3.20 -8.48
C VAL A 236 3.88 -3.46 -7.42
N LYS A 237 4.77 -4.42 -7.70
CA LYS A 237 5.80 -4.87 -6.78
C LYS A 237 7.15 -4.92 -7.49
N PHE A 238 8.14 -4.27 -6.91
CA PHE A 238 9.54 -4.40 -7.29
C PHE A 238 10.05 -5.73 -6.75
N GLU A 239 10.39 -6.65 -7.64
CA GLU A 239 10.99 -7.93 -7.26
C GLU A 239 12.49 -7.75 -6.98
N THR A 240 13.14 -6.88 -7.75
CA THR A 240 14.49 -6.42 -7.46
C THR A 240 14.45 -5.38 -6.34
N LYS A 241 15.24 -5.58 -5.28
CA LYS A 241 15.25 -4.66 -4.13
C LYS A 241 15.82 -3.29 -4.53
N ILE A 242 15.14 -2.23 -4.13
CA ILE A 242 15.59 -0.84 -4.33
C ILE A 242 15.36 -0.03 -3.05
N PHE A 243 16.34 0.77 -2.64
CA PHE A 243 16.18 1.69 -1.52
C PHE A 243 15.66 3.04 -2.03
N HIS A 244 14.34 3.23 -2.02
CA HIS A 244 13.68 4.40 -2.58
C HIS A 244 12.51 4.87 -1.71
N HIS A 245 12.24 6.18 -1.62
CA HIS A 245 11.18 6.71 -0.74
C HIS A 245 9.75 6.32 -1.15
N HIS A 246 9.53 6.05 -2.45
CA HIS A 246 8.25 5.60 -2.99
C HIS A 246 8.09 4.07 -3.08
N ILE A 247 9.12 3.29 -2.71
CA ILE A 247 9.10 1.82 -2.78
C ILE A 247 9.25 1.26 -1.36
N ALA A 248 8.24 0.52 -0.91
CA ALA A 248 8.22 -0.11 0.41
C ALA A 248 9.34 -1.15 0.56
N ALA A 249 9.65 -1.55 1.80
CA ALA A 249 10.67 -2.55 2.05
C ALA A 249 10.37 -3.92 1.40
N ASP A 250 9.08 -4.24 1.20
CA ASP A 250 8.64 -5.45 0.51
C ASP A 250 8.56 -5.30 -1.02
N GLY A 251 8.90 -4.14 -1.56
CA GLY A 251 8.85 -3.83 -2.98
C GLY A 251 7.54 -3.17 -3.45
N THR A 252 6.54 -3.00 -2.59
CA THR A 252 5.28 -2.34 -2.97
C THR A 252 5.55 -0.91 -3.48
N ALA A 253 5.06 -0.61 -4.69
CA ALA A 253 5.27 0.69 -5.31
C ALA A 253 4.13 1.68 -5.02
N CYS A 254 4.49 2.91 -4.66
CA CYS A 254 3.59 4.04 -4.59
C CYS A 254 3.80 4.97 -5.78
N TYR A 255 2.85 4.94 -6.71
CA TYR A 255 2.82 5.78 -7.90
C TYR A 255 1.40 6.30 -8.12
N SER A 256 1.23 7.26 -9.01
CA SER A 256 -0.08 7.87 -9.29
C SER A 256 -0.29 7.92 -10.80
N PRO A 257 -1.08 7.00 -11.39
CA PRO A 257 -1.37 7.04 -12.82
C PRO A 257 -2.23 8.26 -13.17
N ASN A 258 -2.34 8.57 -14.45
CA ASN A 258 -3.19 9.66 -14.92
C ASN A 258 -4.66 9.36 -14.55
N PRO A 259 -5.34 10.24 -13.79
CA PRO A 259 -6.71 9.98 -13.36
C PRO A 259 -7.72 9.85 -14.49
N MET A 260 -7.41 10.40 -15.67
CA MET A 260 -8.26 10.32 -16.86
C MET A 260 -7.94 9.11 -17.75
N LYS A 261 -6.99 8.26 -17.36
CA LYS A 261 -6.51 7.10 -18.12
C LYS A 261 -6.16 5.93 -17.19
N MET A 262 -7.00 5.67 -16.19
CA MET A 262 -6.77 4.59 -15.20
C MET A 262 -6.95 3.18 -15.79
N GLU A 263 -7.48 3.10 -17.00
CA GLU A 263 -7.65 1.89 -17.81
C GLU A 263 -6.48 1.62 -18.77
N ASP A 264 -5.59 2.60 -18.94
CA ASP A 264 -4.43 2.52 -19.84
C ASP A 264 -3.20 2.04 -19.08
N VAL A 265 -2.81 0.78 -19.29
CA VAL A 265 -1.63 0.18 -18.66
C VAL A 265 -0.35 0.94 -18.99
N LYS A 266 -0.25 1.57 -20.17
CA LYS A 266 0.90 2.42 -20.52
C LYS A 266 1.02 3.58 -19.54
N SER A 267 -0.09 4.24 -19.19
CA SER A 267 -0.09 5.35 -18.24
C SER A 267 0.39 4.92 -16.84
N HIS A 268 0.11 3.69 -16.42
CA HIS A 268 0.64 3.14 -15.18
C HIS A 268 2.16 2.96 -15.23
N ILE A 269 2.67 2.39 -16.32
CA ILE A 269 4.12 2.14 -16.52
C ILE A 269 4.87 3.47 -16.56
N GLU A 270 4.38 4.45 -17.31
CA GLU A 270 4.97 5.80 -17.37
C GLU A 270 5.00 6.45 -15.98
N ALA A 271 3.91 6.38 -15.21
CA ALA A 271 3.86 6.94 -13.87
C ALA A 271 4.83 6.24 -12.89
N ILE A 272 5.06 4.93 -13.04
CA ILE A 272 6.06 4.20 -12.26
C ILE A 272 7.46 4.71 -12.60
N PHE A 273 7.78 4.85 -13.88
CA PHE A 273 9.10 5.33 -14.34
C PHE A 273 9.35 6.78 -13.91
N GLU A 274 8.36 7.66 -14.09
CA GLU A 274 8.42 9.05 -13.62
C GLU A 274 8.67 9.12 -12.10
N THR A 275 7.99 8.28 -11.32
CA THR A 275 8.17 8.20 -9.86
C THR A 275 9.59 7.78 -9.44
N LEU A 276 10.29 6.99 -10.27
CA LEU A 276 11.67 6.56 -10.05
C LEU A 276 12.69 7.61 -10.51
N GLU A 277 12.40 8.31 -11.60
CA GLU A 277 13.28 9.26 -12.28
C GLU A 277 13.18 10.68 -11.69
N GLU A 278 12.21 10.95 -10.82
CA GLU A 278 12.06 12.23 -10.14
C GLU A 278 13.18 12.44 -9.10
N ASP A 279 14.20 13.24 -9.46
CA ASP A 279 15.35 13.50 -8.60
C ASP A 279 15.06 14.42 -7.40
N GLU A 280 14.12 15.37 -7.55
CA GLU A 280 13.77 16.36 -6.52
C GLU A 280 12.25 16.49 -6.29
N PRO A 281 11.60 15.42 -5.80
CA PRO A 281 10.17 15.44 -5.54
C PRO A 281 9.79 16.41 -4.42
N ALA A 282 8.63 17.06 -4.59
CA ALA A 282 8.01 17.81 -3.52
C ALA A 282 7.61 16.87 -2.37
N TYR A 283 7.78 17.32 -1.13
CA TYR A 283 7.38 16.54 0.04
C TYR A 283 5.85 16.38 0.08
N ASP A 284 5.37 15.14 0.00
CA ASP A 284 3.95 14.80 0.18
C ASP A 284 3.79 13.75 1.29
N PRO A 285 3.19 14.11 2.45
CA PRO A 285 2.98 13.16 3.54
C PRO A 285 2.08 11.97 3.15
N ARG A 286 1.31 12.09 2.06
CA ARG A 286 0.47 11.01 1.53
C ARG A 286 1.23 10.00 0.67
N LYS A 287 2.53 10.17 0.44
CA LYS A 287 3.37 9.23 -0.34
C LYS A 287 4.50 8.63 0.48
N ILE A 288 4.47 8.75 1.81
CA ILE A 288 5.47 8.16 2.71
C ILE A 288 5.24 6.65 2.80
N VAL A 289 5.92 5.91 1.93
CA VAL A 289 5.80 4.45 1.83
C VAL A 289 7.01 3.74 2.42
N ASN A 290 8.19 4.35 2.33
CA ASN A 290 9.38 3.89 3.03
C ASN A 290 9.82 4.95 4.04
N PRO A 291 9.40 4.84 5.32
CA PRO A 291 9.67 5.87 6.32
C PRO A 291 11.17 6.14 6.54
N GLU A 292 12.01 5.12 6.44
CA GLU A 292 13.46 5.29 6.57
C GLU A 292 14.04 6.10 5.41
N ALA A 293 13.70 5.72 4.18
CA ALA A 293 14.15 6.42 2.97
C ALA A 293 13.61 7.86 2.92
N THR A 294 12.32 8.08 3.21
CA THR A 294 11.73 9.42 3.29
C THR A 294 12.45 10.29 4.32
N LYS A 295 12.70 9.74 5.52
CA LYS A 295 13.43 10.48 6.57
C LYS A 295 14.84 10.84 6.14
N MET A 296 15.54 9.97 5.40
CA MET A 296 16.88 10.30 4.90
C MET A 296 16.85 11.32 3.76
N PHE A 297 15.82 11.30 2.92
CA PHE A 297 15.73 12.20 1.78
C PHE A 297 15.35 13.64 2.18
N TRP A 298 14.31 13.79 3.01
CA TRP A 298 13.82 15.09 3.50
C TRP A 298 14.26 15.41 4.94
N GLY A 299 15.21 14.65 5.48
CA GLY A 299 15.73 14.85 6.84
C GLY A 299 16.51 16.15 6.98
N ASN A 300 16.47 16.72 8.19
CA ASN A 300 17.19 17.97 8.48
C ASN A 300 18.70 17.77 8.75
N LYS A 301 19.19 16.52 8.84
CA LYS A 301 20.60 16.30 9.18
C LYS A 301 21.48 16.42 7.93
N PRO A 302 22.67 17.06 8.03
CA PRO A 302 23.54 17.33 6.87
C PRO A 302 23.94 16.10 6.04
N ASP A 303 24.02 14.91 6.66
CA ASP A 303 24.46 13.68 6.01
C ASP A 303 23.32 12.76 5.59
N ASP A 304 22.06 13.09 5.88
CA ASP A 304 20.91 12.22 5.60
C ASP A 304 20.74 12.01 4.08
N LYS A 305 20.73 13.10 3.28
CA LYS A 305 20.63 13.01 1.80
C LYS A 305 21.81 12.28 1.18
N LYS A 306 23.02 12.42 1.74
CA LYS A 306 24.22 11.67 1.28
C LYS A 306 24.07 10.18 1.58
N GLN A 307 23.57 9.81 2.76
CA GLN A 307 23.33 8.42 3.12
C GLN A 307 22.23 7.79 2.27
N TYR A 308 21.16 8.53 1.97
CA TYR A 308 20.13 8.10 1.02
C TYR A 308 20.76 7.75 -0.34
N ASN A 309 21.48 8.69 -0.95
CA ASN A 309 22.11 8.49 -2.27
C ASN A 309 23.09 7.31 -2.26
N ARG A 310 23.84 7.13 -1.17
CA ARG A 310 24.76 5.99 -1.02
C ARG A 310 24.01 4.65 -0.97
N ARG A 311 22.89 4.58 -0.25
CA ARG A 311 22.07 3.36 -0.16
C ARG A 311 21.34 3.07 -1.47
N LEU A 312 20.79 4.09 -2.13
CA LEU A 312 20.19 3.98 -3.46
C LEU A 312 21.21 3.40 -4.45
N ARG A 313 22.40 3.99 -4.57
CA ARG A 313 23.47 3.48 -5.45
C ARG A 313 23.89 2.04 -5.13
N ARG A 314 23.94 1.67 -3.86
CA ARG A 314 24.22 0.27 -3.47
C ARG A 314 23.11 -0.66 -3.95
N SER A 315 21.84 -0.28 -3.80
CA SER A 315 20.74 -1.09 -4.32
C SER A 315 20.72 -1.18 -5.85
N VAL A 316 21.14 -0.12 -6.55
CA VAL A 316 21.33 -0.12 -8.01
C VAL A 316 22.42 -1.11 -8.41
N GLN A 317 23.57 -1.12 -7.73
CA GLN A 317 24.62 -2.11 -8.01
C GLN A 317 24.16 -3.55 -7.76
N GLN A 318 23.49 -3.79 -6.62
CA GLN A 318 22.95 -5.11 -6.27
C GLN A 318 21.87 -5.59 -7.26
N SER A 319 21.12 -4.66 -7.87
CA SER A 319 20.08 -4.99 -8.85
C SER A 319 20.63 -5.75 -10.07
N MET A 320 21.89 -5.50 -10.44
CA MET A 320 22.56 -6.20 -11.54
C MET A 320 22.97 -7.63 -11.15
N GLU A 321 23.38 -7.84 -9.89
CA GLU A 321 23.86 -9.13 -9.39
C GLU A 321 22.70 -10.11 -9.13
N GLU A 322 21.56 -9.59 -8.67
CA GLU A 322 20.38 -10.37 -8.34
C GLU A 322 19.44 -10.62 -9.52
N PHE A 323 19.73 -10.07 -10.70
CA PHE A 323 18.88 -10.29 -11.86
C PHE A 323 19.01 -11.73 -12.34
N PRO A 324 17.93 -12.53 -12.31
CA PRO A 324 18.01 -13.93 -12.74
C PRO A 324 18.30 -14.01 -14.23
N GLU A 325 19.16 -14.98 -14.61
CA GLU A 325 19.50 -15.31 -16.01
C GLU A 325 18.26 -15.55 -16.89
#